data_AF-A0A939S0C3-F1
#
_entry.id   AF-A0A939S0C3-F1
#
_cell.length_a   1.000
_cell.length_b   1.000
_cell.length_c   1.000
_cell.angle_alpha   90.00
_cell.angle_beta   90.00
_cell.angle_gamma   90.00
#
_symmetry.space_group_name_H-M   'P 1'
#
loop_
_entity.id
_entity.type
_entity.pdbx_description
1 polymer ?
#
loop_
_entity_poly.entity_id
_entity_poly.type
_entity_poly.pdbx_seq_one_letter_code
_entity_poly.pdbx_strand_id
1 'polypeptide(L)'
;MITAVVRYTLPPQIDHAACREHFHKIAPNFRGVTGLISKHFIWSESGWAGGGVYQWERIEDATAFYTGPWLEGIIQRYGMKPQIDFYEVFAVTDNTRGKVELFEEAVAPNDPSR
;
A
#
# COMPACT_ATOMS: atom_id res chain seq x y z
N MET A 1 -12.43 -4.33 2.24
CA MET A 1 -11.16 -3.93 1.59
C MET A 1 -10.45 -2.94 2.50
N ILE A 2 -9.11 -2.95 2.53
CA ILE A 2 -8.29 -2.04 3.32
C ILE A 2 -7.36 -1.25 2.41
N THR A 3 -7.19 0.04 2.68
CA THR A 3 -6.10 0.85 2.11
C THR A 3 -4.99 0.99 3.14
N ALA A 4 -3.75 0.73 2.72
CA ALA A 4 -2.57 1.00 3.51
C ALA A 4 -1.73 2.10 2.83
N VAL A 5 -1.42 3.17 3.57
CA VAL A 5 -0.55 4.25 3.12
C VAL A 5 0.80 4.07 3.79
N VAL A 6 1.80 3.70 3.00
CA VAL A 6 3.18 3.51 3.44
C VAL A 6 3.97 4.76 3.10
N ARG A 7 4.70 5.33 4.07
CA ARG A 7 5.51 6.54 3.92
C ARG A 7 6.90 6.35 4.52
N TYR A 8 7.90 6.92 3.88
CA TYR A 8 9.27 7.02 4.38
C TYR A 8 9.98 8.17 3.69
N THR A 9 11.03 8.68 4.34
CA THR A 9 11.84 9.75 3.77
C THR A 9 12.86 9.17 2.80
N LEU A 10 13.06 9.86 1.68
CA LEU A 10 14.14 9.52 0.76
C LEU A 10 15.46 10.07 1.30
N PRO A 11 16.52 9.24 1.37
CA PRO A 11 17.86 9.73 1.66
C PRO A 11 18.28 10.80 0.64
N PRO A 12 19.11 11.80 1.04
CA PRO A 12 19.53 12.89 0.16
C PRO A 12 20.18 12.47 -1.15
N GLN A 13 20.79 11.28 -1.19
CA GLN A 13 21.42 10.70 -2.37
C GLN A 13 20.44 10.08 -3.38
N ILE A 14 19.15 9.94 -3.03
CA ILE A 14 18.11 9.43 -3.93
C ILE A 14 17.28 10.61 -4.43
N ASP A 15 17.59 11.06 -5.64
CA ASP A 15 16.80 12.10 -6.30
C ASP A 15 15.49 11.53 -6.91
N HIS A 16 14.67 12.43 -7.47
CA HIS A 16 13.42 12.07 -8.11
C HIS A 16 13.60 11.06 -9.26
N ALA A 17 14.65 11.17 -10.07
CA ALA A 17 14.88 10.30 -11.21
C ALA A 17 15.27 8.88 -10.77
N ALA A 18 16.21 8.76 -9.83
CA ALA A 18 16.64 7.52 -9.23
C ALA A 18 15.50 6.83 -8.46
N CYS A 19 14.63 7.61 -7.80
CA CYS A 19 13.42 7.11 -7.16
C CYS A 19 12.45 6.51 -8.19
N ARG A 20 12.14 7.26 -9.26
CA ARG A 20 11.25 6.81 -10.34
C ARG A 20 11.75 5.55 -11.02
N GLU A 21 13.03 5.52 -11.40
CA GLU A 21 13.64 4.35 -12.03
C GLU A 21 13.53 3.12 -11.13
N HIS A 22 13.81 3.28 -9.84
CA HIS A 22 13.69 2.20 -8.89
C HIS A 22 12.26 1.67 -8.78
N PHE A 23 11.26 2.55 -8.68
CA PHE A 23 9.85 2.14 -8.62
C PHE A 23 9.41 1.39 -9.87
N HIS A 24 9.79 1.85 -11.07
CA HIS A 24 9.50 1.14 -12.30
C HIS A 24 10.13 -0.25 -12.31
N LYS A 25 11.37 -0.38 -11.82
CA LYS A 25 12.07 -1.67 -11.74
C LYS A 25 11.36 -2.66 -10.81
N ILE A 26 10.86 -2.22 -9.67
CA ILE A 26 10.26 -3.12 -8.67
C ILE A 26 8.75 -3.31 -8.85
N ALA A 27 8.07 -2.45 -9.60
CA ALA A 27 6.61 -2.53 -9.80
C ALA A 27 6.13 -3.92 -10.25
N PRO A 28 6.79 -4.62 -11.20
CA PRO A 28 6.38 -5.96 -11.60
C PRO A 28 6.39 -7.00 -10.47
N ASN A 29 7.24 -6.83 -9.45
CA ASN A 29 7.38 -7.78 -8.33
C ASN A 29 6.15 -7.80 -7.42
N PHE A 30 5.27 -6.80 -7.51
CA PHE A 30 4.02 -6.75 -6.75
C PHE A 30 2.88 -7.49 -7.46
N ARG A 31 3.08 -7.93 -8.71
CA ARG A 31 2.10 -8.73 -9.41
C ARG A 31 1.97 -10.12 -8.77
N GLY A 32 0.76 -10.49 -8.40
CA GLY A 32 0.47 -11.81 -7.83
C GLY A 32 0.79 -11.94 -6.33
N VAL A 33 1.10 -10.84 -5.65
CA VAL A 33 1.14 -10.83 -4.19
C VAL A 33 -0.26 -11.17 -3.67
N THR A 34 -0.36 -12.20 -2.82
CA THR A 34 -1.62 -12.68 -2.26
C THR A 34 -2.40 -11.55 -1.59
N GLY A 35 -3.67 -11.39 -1.94
CA GLY A 35 -4.57 -10.37 -1.37
C GLY A 35 -4.30 -8.93 -1.81
N LEU A 36 -3.25 -8.65 -2.60
CA LEU A 36 -2.97 -7.31 -3.10
C LEU A 36 -3.82 -7.02 -4.35
N ILE A 37 -4.74 -6.07 -4.22
CA ILE A 37 -5.62 -5.61 -5.31
C ILE A 37 -4.88 -4.63 -6.21
N SER A 38 -4.24 -3.63 -5.62
CA SER A 38 -3.49 -2.62 -6.35
C SER A 38 -2.39 -2.00 -5.49
N LYS A 39 -1.36 -1.48 -6.15
CA LYS A 39 -0.32 -0.67 -5.54
C LYS A 39 -0.01 0.54 -6.41
N HIS A 40 -0.08 1.72 -5.82
CA HIS A 40 0.34 2.96 -6.43
C HIS A 40 1.68 3.37 -5.84
N PHE A 41 2.67 3.52 -6.70
CA PHE A 41 3.97 4.08 -6.33
C PHE A 41 3.85 5.61 -6.37
N ILE A 42 4.12 6.26 -5.24
CA ILE A 42 3.91 7.70 -5.07
C ILE A 42 5.22 8.38 -4.73
N TRP A 43 5.29 9.68 -5.02
CA TRP A 43 6.41 10.55 -4.67
C TRP A 43 5.88 11.96 -4.41
N SER A 44 6.59 12.73 -3.57
CA SER A 44 6.29 14.13 -3.27
C SER A 44 7.58 14.92 -3.07
N GLU A 45 7.50 16.21 -3.36
CA GLU A 45 8.59 17.17 -3.14
C GLU A 45 8.89 17.41 -1.65
N SER A 46 7.95 17.11 -0.76
CA SER A 46 8.10 17.30 0.69
C SER A 46 9.09 16.32 1.35
N GLY A 47 9.68 15.40 0.58
CA GLY A 47 10.70 14.46 1.05
C GLY A 47 10.16 13.26 1.84
N TRP A 48 8.85 13.21 2.14
CA TRP A 48 8.21 12.17 2.96
C TRP A 48 7.52 11.05 2.18
N ALA A 49 7.46 11.14 0.85
CA ALA A 49 6.53 10.33 0.06
C ALA A 49 7.21 9.29 -0.81
N GLY A 50 8.38 8.76 -0.45
CA GLY A 50 8.97 7.65 -1.21
C GLY A 50 8.16 6.35 -1.19
N GLY A 51 6.94 6.30 -0.66
CA GLY A 51 6.26 5.05 -0.33
C GLY A 51 5.23 4.57 -1.36
N GLY A 52 4.10 4.09 -0.87
CA GLY A 52 3.06 3.51 -1.73
C GLY A 52 1.68 3.48 -1.09
N VAL A 53 0.66 3.55 -1.93
CA VAL A 53 -0.74 3.34 -1.53
C VAL A 53 -1.15 1.95 -2.01
N TYR A 54 -1.53 1.10 -1.08
CA TYR A 54 -1.87 -0.30 -1.34
C TYR A 54 -3.34 -0.52 -1.05
N GLN A 55 -4.02 -1.25 -1.92
CA GLN A 55 -5.37 -1.76 -1.68
C GLN A 55 -5.28 -3.27 -1.49
N TRP A 56 -5.79 -3.74 -0.36
CA TRP A 56 -5.76 -5.13 0.05
C TRP A 56 -7.18 -5.68 0.23
N GLU A 57 -7.38 -6.94 -0.13
CA GLU A 57 -8.63 -7.65 0.14
C GLU A 57 -8.90 -7.71 1.65
N ARG A 58 -7.85 -8.05 2.42
CA ARG A 58 -7.92 -8.30 3.86
C ARG A 58 -6.76 -7.67 4.64
N ILE A 59 -6.98 -7.37 5.92
CA ILE A 59 -5.95 -6.81 6.82
C ILE A 59 -4.85 -7.84 7.12
N GLU A 60 -5.17 -9.14 7.13
CA GLU A 60 -4.20 -10.18 7.45
C GLU A 60 -3.13 -10.32 6.36
N ASP A 61 -3.51 -10.26 5.09
CA ASP A 61 -2.56 -10.29 3.97
C ASP A 61 -1.66 -9.06 3.98
N ALA A 62 -2.23 -7.88 4.28
CA ALA A 62 -1.47 -6.64 4.40
C ALA A 62 -0.43 -6.70 5.52
N THR A 63 -0.85 -7.14 6.71
CA THR A 63 0.05 -7.21 7.88
C THR A 63 1.11 -8.28 7.72
N ALA A 64 0.81 -9.42 7.09
CA ALA A 64 1.80 -10.42 6.72
C ALA A 64 2.84 -9.87 5.74
N PHE A 65 2.40 -9.10 4.73
CA PHE A 65 3.28 -8.53 3.71
C PHE A 65 4.26 -7.50 4.27
N TYR A 66 3.85 -6.67 5.25
CA TYR A 66 4.69 -5.60 5.81
C TYR A 66 5.74 -6.07 6.83
N THR A 67 6.25 -7.28 6.65
CA THR A 67 7.26 -7.91 7.50
C THR A 67 8.39 -8.51 6.66
N GLY A 68 9.38 -9.11 7.34
CA GLY A 68 10.43 -9.91 6.71
C GLY A 68 11.17 -9.18 5.57
N PRO A 69 11.38 -9.83 4.41
CA PRO A 69 12.20 -9.28 3.32
C PRO A 69 11.75 -7.92 2.80
N TRP A 70 10.44 -7.63 2.85
CA TRP A 70 9.93 -6.33 2.42
C TRP A 70 10.42 -5.22 3.37
N LEU A 71 10.22 -5.42 4.68
CA LEU A 71 10.61 -4.45 5.69
C LEU A 71 12.13 -4.27 5.73
N GLU A 72 12.87 -5.38 5.63
CA GLU A 72 14.34 -5.38 5.55
C GLU A 72 14.82 -4.57 4.33
N GLY A 73 14.21 -4.77 3.16
CA GLY A 73 14.54 -4.03 1.94
C GLY A 73 14.29 -2.52 2.06
N ILE A 74 13.20 -2.12 2.72
CA ILE A 74 12.93 -0.69 3.01
C ILE A 74 14.00 -0.12 3.94
N ILE A 75 14.30 -0.79 5.05
CA ILE A 75 15.30 -0.33 6.03
C ILE A 75 16.68 -0.24 5.37
N GLN A 76 17.08 -1.25 4.60
CA GLN A 76 18.38 -1.28 3.92
C GLN A 76 18.52 -0.14 2.91
N ARG A 77 17.46 0.16 2.14
CA ARG A 77 17.50 1.17 1.08
C ARG A 77 17.36 2.60 1.60
N TYR A 78 16.45 2.82 2.54
CA TYR A 78 16.05 4.15 2.98
C TYR A 78 16.58 4.53 4.37
N GLY A 79 17.20 3.58 5.08
CA GLY A 79 17.83 3.83 6.38
C GLY A 79 16.85 4.04 7.53
N MET A 80 15.56 3.77 7.31
CA MET A 80 14.52 3.95 8.33
C MET A 80 13.41 2.91 8.21
N LYS A 81 12.64 2.75 9.29
CA LYS A 81 11.37 2.01 9.24
C LYS A 81 10.30 2.89 8.58
N PRO A 82 9.45 2.31 7.72
CA PRO A 82 8.34 3.06 7.14
C PRO A 82 7.26 3.35 8.19
N GLN A 83 6.52 4.43 8.01
CA GLN A 83 5.23 4.66 8.66
C GLN A 83 4.14 4.02 7.81
N ILE A 84 3.20 3.31 8.45
CA ILE A 84 2.11 2.63 7.77
C ILE A 84 0.81 2.99 8.49
N ASP A 85 -0.10 3.62 7.75
CA ASP A 85 -1.45 3.92 8.20
C ASP A 85 -2.44 3.02 7.47
N PHE A 86 -3.38 2.40 8.20
CA PHE A 86 -4.41 1.55 7.63
C PHE A 86 -5.77 2.26 7.69
N TYR A 87 -6.53 2.13 6.62
CA TYR A 87 -7.84 2.74 6.45
C TYR A 87 -8.83 1.70 5.94
N GLU A 88 -10.01 1.69 6.53
CA GLU A 88 -11.15 1.06 5.90
C GLU A 88 -11.60 1.87 4.69
N VAL A 89 -12.06 1.18 3.64
CA VAL A 89 -12.54 1.82 2.42
C VAL A 89 -14.01 1.54 2.26
N PHE A 90 -14.83 2.60 2.29
CA PHE A 90 -16.27 2.52 2.11
C PHE A 90 -16.71 2.55 0.64
N ALA A 91 -15.89 3.15 -0.24
CA ALA A 91 -16.19 3.18 -1.67
C ALA A 91 -14.94 3.40 -2.52
N VAL A 92 -14.98 2.94 -3.78
CA VAL A 92 -14.02 3.27 -4.83
C VAL A 92 -14.77 3.80 -6.05
N THR A 93 -14.29 4.92 -6.58
CA THR A 93 -14.74 5.44 -7.88
C THR A 93 -13.59 5.29 -8.88
N ASP A 94 -13.81 4.49 -9.92
CA ASP A 94 -12.87 4.30 -11.03
C ASP A 94 -13.50 4.79 -12.33
N ASN A 95 -13.23 6.06 -12.67
CA ASN A 95 -13.70 6.68 -13.89
C ASN A 95 -13.07 6.09 -15.16
N THR A 96 -11.89 5.47 -15.06
CA THR A 96 -11.25 4.83 -16.22
C THR A 96 -11.99 3.57 -16.66
N ARG A 97 -12.66 2.92 -15.71
CA ARG A 97 -13.53 1.75 -15.93
C ARG A 97 -15.02 2.09 -15.90
N GLY A 98 -15.38 3.34 -15.61
CA GLY A 98 -16.77 3.78 -15.45
C GLY A 98 -17.50 3.06 -14.31
N LYS A 99 -16.79 2.75 -13.21
CA LYS A 99 -17.33 1.97 -12.09
C LYS A 99 -17.29 2.73 -10.78
N VAL A 100 -18.33 2.52 -9.97
CA VAL A 100 -18.35 2.86 -8.56
C VAL A 100 -18.62 1.57 -7.79
N GLU A 101 -17.74 1.26 -6.85
CA GLU A 101 -17.87 0.12 -5.94
C GLU A 101 -18.14 0.67 -4.55
N LEU A 102 -19.21 0.17 -3.92
CA LEU A 102 -19.58 0.51 -2.54
C LEU A 102 -19.31 -0.72 -1.70
N PHE A 103 -18.60 -0.55 -0.59
CA PHE A 103 -18.25 -1.62 0.32
C PHE A 103 -19.10 -1.49 1.57
N GLU A 104 -19.94 -2.49 1.80
CA GLU A 104 -20.68 -2.63 3.05
C GLU A 104 -19.82 -3.35 4.08
N GLU A 105 -20.09 -3.12 5.37
CA GLU A 105 -19.55 -3.95 6.43
C GLU A 105 -19.90 -5.42 6.14
N ALA A 106 -18.95 -6.32 6.34
CA ALA A 106 -19.30 -7.73 6.39
C ALA A 106 -20.29 -7.89 7.56
N VAL A 107 -21.55 -8.19 7.25
CA VAL A 107 -22.56 -8.55 8.26
C VAL A 107 -21.94 -9.65 9.11
N ALA A 108 -21.62 -9.32 10.37
CA ALA A 108 -21.21 -10.33 11.33
C ALA A 108 -22.30 -11.41 11.32
N PRO A 109 -21.95 -12.71 11.18
CA PRO A 109 -22.96 -13.75 11.21
C PRO A 109 -23.77 -13.57 12.48
N ASN A 110 -25.09 -13.41 12.32
CA ASN A 110 -26.07 -13.16 13.38
C ASN A 110 -25.61 -13.77 14.70
N ASP A 111 -25.36 -12.92 15.68
CA ASP A 111 -25.31 -13.34 17.08
C ASP A 111 -26.70 -13.91 17.41
N PRO A 112 -26.84 -15.23 17.66
CA PRO A 112 -28.14 -15.83 17.95
C PRO A 112 -28.64 -15.48 19.37
N SER A 113 -27.97 -14.57 20.10
CA SER A 113 -28.28 -14.25 21.49
C SER A 113 -28.94 -12.88 21.75
N ARG A 114 -29.54 -12.25 20.73
CA ARG A 114 -30.49 -11.13 20.91
C ARG A 114 -31.94 -11.52 20.62
#